data_AF-A0A351GMS5-F1
#
_entry.id   AF-A0A351GMS5-F1
#
_cell.length_a   1.000
_cell.length_b   1.000
_cell.length_c   1.000
_cell.angle_alpha   90.00
_cell.angle_beta   90.00
_cell.angle_gamma   90.00
#
_symmetry.space_group_name_H-M   'P 1'
#
loop_
_entity.id
_entity.type
_entity.pdbx_description
1 polymer ?
#
loop_
_entity_poly.entity_id
_entity_poly.type
_entity_poly.pdbx_seq_one_letter_code
_entity_poly.pdbx_strand_id
1 'polypeptide(L)'
;VPALAEVQIALEKAVADITKVSGFELKQIMRTGTVATVDNRNWELRDNSGPVHRLSQSRAVALDMESATIAANGYRFRVPYGTLLCVSDKPLHGELKLPGMASSFYNTQVSRHLLIGIRAMEFLCEMPLERLQSRKLRSFNETAFL
;
A
#
# COMPACT_ATOMS: atom_id res chain seq x y z
N VAL A 1 8.87 -2.42 9.00
CA VAL A 1 8.07 -1.53 9.87
C VAL A 1 6.70 -2.15 10.11
N PRO A 2 6.10 -2.02 11.31
CA PRO A 2 4.83 -2.66 11.63
C PRO A 2 3.67 -2.03 10.86
N ALA A 3 2.61 -2.78 10.59
CA ALA A 3 1.36 -2.20 10.08
C ALA A 3 0.56 -1.57 11.22
N LEU A 4 -0.12 -0.45 10.94
CA LEU A 4 -1.00 0.21 11.90
C LEU A 4 -2.43 -0.25 11.67
N ALA A 5 -2.96 -1.06 12.60
CA ALA A 5 -4.27 -1.70 12.47
C ALA A 5 -5.39 -0.71 12.11
N GLU A 6 -5.36 0.49 12.69
CA GLU A 6 -6.36 1.54 12.47
C GLU A 6 -6.35 2.03 11.02
N VAL A 7 -5.15 2.23 10.45
CA VAL A 7 -4.97 2.61 9.05
C VAL A 7 -5.33 1.46 8.11
N GLN A 8 -4.95 0.22 8.45
CA GLN A 8 -5.28 -0.95 7.63
C GLN A 8 -6.79 -1.17 7.54
N ILE A 9 -7.51 -1.07 8.67
CA ILE A 9 -8.97 -1.21 8.71
C ILE A 9 -9.64 -0.09 7.91
N ALA A 10 -9.16 1.15 8.03
CA ALA A 10 -9.70 2.27 7.24
C ALA A 10 -9.53 2.06 5.74
N LEU A 11 -8.36 1.58 5.30
CA LEU A 11 -8.10 1.26 3.89
C LEU A 11 -9.01 0.12 3.39
N GLU A 12 -9.11 -0.99 4.12
CA GLU A 12 -9.95 -2.13 3.73
C GLU A 12 -11.43 -1.72 3.64
N LYS A 13 -11.92 -0.97 4.63
CA LYS A 13 -13.29 -0.41 4.60
C LYS A 13 -13.49 0.54 3.43
N ALA A 14 -12.53 1.41 3.14
CA ALA A 14 -12.64 2.34 2.01
C ALA A 14 -12.68 1.62 0.67
N VAL A 15 -11.90 0.54 0.51
CA VAL A 15 -12.01 -0.34 -0.66
C VAL A 15 -13.42 -0.91 -0.74
N ALA A 16 -13.93 -1.54 0.32
CA ALA A 16 -15.28 -2.12 0.33
C ALA A 16 -16.38 -1.06 0.00
N ASP A 17 -16.29 0.13 0.59
CA ASP A 17 -17.25 1.22 0.42
C ASP A 17 -17.30 1.74 -1.02
N ILE A 18 -16.13 2.01 -1.62
CA ILE A 18 -16.06 2.55 -2.99
C ILE A 18 -16.33 1.45 -4.02
N THR A 19 -15.92 0.22 -3.72
CA THR A 19 -16.06 -0.88 -4.67
C THR A 19 -17.40 -1.61 -4.59
N LYS A 20 -18.15 -1.42 -3.50
CA LYS A 20 -19.42 -2.09 -3.19
C LYS A 20 -19.29 -3.62 -3.12
N VAL A 21 -18.09 -4.14 -2.88
CA VAL A 21 -17.85 -5.56 -2.62
C VAL A 21 -17.44 -5.79 -1.18
N SER A 22 -17.81 -6.95 -0.62
CA SER A 22 -17.49 -7.29 0.77
C SER A 22 -17.19 -8.78 0.93
N GLY A 23 -16.73 -9.19 2.11
CA GLY A 23 -16.47 -10.58 2.43
C GLY A 23 -15.44 -11.24 1.50
N PHE A 24 -15.82 -12.36 0.88
CA PHE A 24 -14.91 -13.11 0.00
C PHE A 24 -14.61 -12.37 -1.32
N GLU A 25 -15.57 -11.62 -1.85
CA GLU A 25 -15.39 -10.87 -3.10
C GLU A 25 -14.35 -9.75 -2.95
N LEU A 26 -14.27 -9.14 -1.76
CA LEU A 26 -13.23 -8.14 -1.46
C LEU A 26 -11.82 -8.73 -1.63
N LYS A 27 -11.62 -9.99 -1.24
CA LYS A 27 -10.32 -10.69 -1.38
C LYS A 27 -9.92 -10.95 -2.83
N GLN A 28 -10.87 -10.92 -3.77
CA GLN A 28 -10.59 -11.08 -5.19
C GLN A 28 -9.97 -9.82 -5.80
N ILE A 29 -10.28 -8.64 -5.25
CA ILE A 29 -9.82 -7.36 -5.77
C ILE A 29 -8.74 -6.69 -4.90
N MET A 30 -8.66 -7.06 -3.62
CA MET A 30 -7.69 -6.52 -2.66
C MET A 30 -6.84 -7.64 -2.11
N ARG A 31 -5.52 -7.52 -2.28
CA ARG A 31 -4.53 -8.46 -1.75
C ARG A 31 -3.66 -7.80 -0.69
N THR A 32 -3.76 -8.27 0.53
CA THR A 32 -2.86 -7.88 1.62
C THR A 32 -1.60 -8.75 1.60
N GLY A 33 -0.43 -8.13 1.71
CA GLY A 33 0.85 -8.83 1.76
C GLY A 33 2.04 -7.89 1.80
N THR A 34 3.24 -8.46 1.70
CA THR A 34 4.50 -7.71 1.69
C THR A 34 4.66 -6.93 0.38
N VAL A 35 4.95 -5.63 0.46
CA VAL A 35 5.37 -4.82 -0.68
C VAL A 35 6.90 -4.69 -0.65
N ALA A 36 7.55 -4.98 -1.77
CA ALA A 36 8.98 -4.76 -1.93
C ALA A 36 9.22 -3.38 -2.56
N THR A 37 10.01 -2.54 -1.90
CA THR A 37 10.38 -1.23 -2.44
C THR A 37 11.84 -1.26 -2.90
N VAL A 38 12.08 -0.85 -4.14
CA VAL A 38 13.43 -0.82 -4.75
C VAL A 38 13.77 0.58 -5.27
N ASP A 39 15.06 0.86 -5.42
CA ASP A 39 15.57 2.13 -5.97
C ASP A 39 15.86 2.08 -7.47
N ASN A 40 15.92 0.87 -8.05
CA ASN A 40 16.19 0.65 -9.47
C ASN A 40 14.91 0.27 -10.21
N ARG A 41 14.47 1.15 -11.12
CA ARG A 41 13.32 0.92 -11.99
C ARG A 41 13.53 -0.24 -12.97
N ASN A 42 14.77 -0.50 -13.40
CA ASN A 42 15.13 -1.59 -14.30
C ASN A 42 15.54 -2.83 -13.49
N TRP A 43 14.80 -3.15 -12.43
CA TRP A 43 15.12 -4.27 -11.56
C TRP A 43 15.02 -5.61 -12.31
N GLU A 44 14.22 -5.67 -13.36
CA GLU A 44 14.01 -6.82 -14.25
C GLU A 44 15.25 -7.16 -15.10
N LEU A 45 16.16 -6.20 -15.31
CA LEU A 45 17.37 -6.40 -16.11
C LEU A 45 18.53 -7.04 -15.33
N ARG A 46 18.40 -7.17 -14.01
CA ARG A 46 19.42 -7.82 -13.18
C ARG A 46 19.31 -9.34 -13.31
N ASP A 47 20.42 -10.04 -13.10
CA ASP A 47 20.40 -11.49 -12.97
C ASP A 47 19.35 -11.90 -11.92
N ASN A 48 18.39 -12.72 -12.35
CA ASN A 48 17.20 -13.08 -11.59
C ASN A 48 17.55 -13.80 -10.28
N SER A 49 18.76 -14.36 -10.16
CA SER A 49 19.23 -15.07 -8.98
C SER A 49 19.14 -14.25 -7.68
N GLY A 50 19.36 -12.93 -7.73
CA GLY A 50 19.36 -12.07 -6.54
C GLY A 50 17.99 -11.48 -6.19
N PRO A 51 17.44 -10.56 -7.01
CA PRO A 51 16.19 -9.86 -6.70
C PRO A 51 14.99 -10.80 -6.56
N VAL A 52 14.81 -11.74 -7.51
CA VAL A 52 13.65 -12.65 -7.50
C VAL A 52 13.69 -13.58 -6.30
N HIS A 53 14.88 -14.05 -5.90
CA HIS A 53 15.05 -14.85 -4.69
C HIS A 53 14.59 -14.09 -3.44
N ARG A 54 14.99 -12.82 -3.28
CA ARG A 54 14.54 -11.99 -2.15
C ARG A 54 13.03 -11.75 -2.16
N LEU A 55 12.44 -11.50 -3.32
CA LEU A 55 10.98 -11.36 -3.46
C LEU A 55 10.25 -12.63 -3.02
N SER A 56 10.77 -13.80 -3.39
CA SER A 56 10.23 -15.10 -2.99
C SER A 56 10.34 -15.33 -1.47
N GLN A 57 11.49 -15.03 -0.87
CA GLN A 57 11.72 -15.16 0.57
C GLN A 57 10.81 -14.23 1.38
N SER A 58 10.61 -12.99 0.93
CA SER A 58 9.76 -12.02 1.61
C SER A 58 8.26 -12.22 1.37
N ARG A 59 7.89 -13.20 0.51
CA ARG A 59 6.52 -13.41 0.03
C ARG A 59 5.94 -12.11 -0.54
N ALA A 60 6.73 -11.40 -1.33
CA ALA A 60 6.32 -10.14 -1.94
C ALA A 60 5.10 -10.36 -2.84
N VAL A 61 4.08 -9.52 -2.67
CA VAL A 61 2.85 -9.53 -3.50
C VAL A 61 2.81 -8.39 -4.50
N ALA A 62 3.61 -7.34 -4.27
CA ALA A 62 3.77 -6.18 -5.14
C ALA A 62 5.18 -5.60 -5.01
N LEU A 63 5.58 -4.82 -6.02
CA LEU A 63 6.85 -4.11 -6.06
C LEU A 63 6.61 -2.65 -6.46
N ASP A 64 7.25 -1.72 -5.77
CA ASP A 64 7.19 -0.28 -6.05
C ASP A 64 8.51 0.43 -5.71
N MET A 65 8.53 1.77 -5.68
CA MET A 65 9.73 2.57 -5.40
C MET A 65 9.59 3.52 -4.19
N GLU A 66 8.44 3.54 -3.51
CA GLU A 66 8.15 4.55 -2.47
C GLU A 66 7.63 3.97 -1.15
N SER A 67 6.87 2.87 -1.18
CA SER A 67 6.04 2.42 -0.06
C SER A 67 6.81 2.20 1.24
N ALA A 68 7.93 1.46 1.18
CA ALA A 68 8.75 1.22 2.36
C ALA A 68 9.40 2.51 2.88
N THR A 69 9.77 3.43 1.99
CA THR A 69 10.38 4.71 2.34
C THR A 69 9.38 5.62 3.06
N ILE A 70 8.14 5.70 2.56
CA ILE A 70 7.06 6.45 3.22
C ILE A 70 6.73 5.84 4.58
N ALA A 71 6.53 4.53 4.65
CA ALA A 71 6.21 3.83 5.89
C ALA A 71 7.35 3.94 6.92
N ALA A 72 8.61 3.87 6.47
CA ALA A 72 9.79 4.05 7.33
C ALA A 72 9.88 5.47 7.89
N ASN A 73 9.59 6.49 7.08
CA ASN A 73 9.56 7.87 7.58
C ASN A 73 8.40 8.12 8.53
N GLY A 74 7.20 7.59 8.23
CA GLY A 74 6.07 7.66 9.17
C GLY A 74 6.42 7.01 10.51
N TYR A 75 7.06 5.84 10.48
CA TYR A 75 7.58 5.18 11.68
C TYR A 75 8.62 6.04 12.42
N ARG A 76 9.60 6.60 11.70
CA ARG A 76 10.65 7.46 12.26
C ARG A 76 10.11 8.73 12.89
N PHE A 77 9.04 9.30 12.33
CA PHE A 77 8.46 10.56 12.78
C PHE A 77 7.16 10.41 13.57
N ARG A 78 6.78 9.19 13.94
CA ARG A 78 5.55 8.91 14.72
C ARG A 78 4.27 9.39 14.02
N VAL A 79 4.30 9.49 12.70
CA VAL A 79 3.15 9.82 11.86
C VAL A 79 2.47 8.53 11.41
N PRO A 80 1.17 8.32 11.68
CA PRO A 80 0.45 7.16 11.17
C PRO A 80 0.58 7.03 9.65
N TYR A 81 0.91 5.83 9.18
CA TYR A 81 1.17 5.54 7.78
C TYR A 81 0.38 4.32 7.29
N GLY A 82 0.14 4.27 5.98
CA GLY A 82 -0.48 3.17 5.28
C GLY A 82 -0.13 3.20 3.80
N THR A 83 -0.28 2.05 3.14
CA THR A 83 0.01 1.88 1.72
C THR A 83 -1.15 1.14 1.08
N LEU A 84 -1.68 1.69 0.00
CA LEU A 84 -2.61 1.03 -0.91
C LEU A 84 -2.15 1.27 -2.34
N LEU A 85 -1.75 0.21 -3.03
CA LEU A 85 -1.22 0.27 -4.39
C LEU A 85 -2.23 -0.30 -5.39
N CYS A 86 -2.24 0.26 -6.60
CA CYS A 86 -2.99 -0.27 -7.73
C CYS A 86 -2.03 -1.10 -8.60
N VAL A 87 -2.39 -2.33 -8.93
CA VAL A 87 -1.59 -3.13 -9.85
C VAL A 87 -1.65 -2.48 -11.24
N SER A 88 -0.51 -1.99 -11.68
CA SER A 88 -0.35 -1.31 -12.96
C SER A 88 -0.03 -2.31 -14.07
N ASP A 89 0.82 -3.29 -13.79
CA ASP A 89 1.43 -4.20 -14.75
C ASP A 89 1.96 -5.45 -14.02
N LYS A 90 2.34 -6.49 -14.77
CA LYS A 90 2.74 -7.80 -14.22
C LYS A 90 4.05 -8.27 -14.89
N PRO A 91 5.19 -7.67 -14.55
CA PRO A 91 6.47 -7.89 -15.25
C PRO A 91 6.91 -9.37 -15.29
N LEU A 92 6.68 -10.13 -14.21
CA LEU A 92 7.03 -11.56 -14.15
C LEU A 92 6.11 -12.49 -14.98
N HIS A 93 5.04 -11.96 -15.57
CA HIS A 93 4.08 -12.73 -16.38
C HIS A 93 4.14 -12.35 -17.87
N GLY A 94 5.15 -11.58 -18.29
CA GLY A 94 5.28 -11.13 -19.68
C GLY A 94 4.32 -10.00 -20.07
N GLU A 95 3.49 -9.51 -19.16
CA GLU A 95 2.59 -8.36 -19.36
C GLU A 95 3.33 -7.05 -19.04
N LEU A 96 4.39 -6.75 -19.80
CA LEU A 96 4.93 -5.39 -19.81
C LEU A 96 3.94 -4.48 -20.54
N LYS A 97 3.59 -3.37 -19.90
CA LYS A 97 2.68 -2.37 -20.48
C LYS A 97 3.15 -1.92 -21.86
N LEU A 98 2.36 -2.24 -22.90
CA LEU A 98 2.44 -1.57 -24.19
C LEU A 98 1.89 -0.13 -24.03
N PRO A 99 2.58 0.91 -24.54
CA PRO A 99 2.04 2.26 -24.58
C PRO A 99 0.74 2.27 -25.39
N GLY A 100 -0.39 2.69 -24.79
CA GLY A 100 -1.67 2.87 -25.49
C GLY A 100 -2.82 1.92 -25.13
N MET A 101 -2.63 0.96 -24.21
CA MET A 101 -3.71 0.07 -23.78
C MET A 101 -4.73 0.80 -22.86
N ALA A 102 -5.83 1.23 -23.47
CA ALA A 102 -7.10 1.68 -22.88
C ALA A 102 -7.04 2.79 -21.81
N SER A 103 -6.82 4.04 -22.25
CA SER A 103 -6.85 5.24 -21.38
C SER A 103 -8.12 5.34 -20.54
N SER A 104 -9.29 4.91 -21.03
CA SER A 104 -10.55 4.96 -20.27
C SER A 104 -10.57 3.99 -19.08
N PHE A 105 -10.09 2.76 -19.25
CA PHE A 105 -9.99 1.77 -18.17
C PHE A 105 -8.97 2.24 -17.12
N TYR A 106 -7.80 2.70 -17.57
CA TYR A 106 -6.79 3.24 -16.67
C TYR A 106 -7.30 4.46 -15.90
N ASN A 107 -7.92 5.43 -16.57
CA ASN A 107 -8.48 6.62 -15.93
C ASN A 107 -9.56 6.26 -14.90
N THR A 108 -10.41 5.29 -15.21
CA THR A 108 -11.44 4.80 -14.28
C THR A 108 -10.80 4.18 -13.04
N GLN A 109 -9.76 3.35 -13.20
CA GLN A 109 -9.08 2.71 -12.07
C GLN A 109 -8.32 3.72 -11.22
N VAL A 110 -7.61 4.67 -11.85
CA VAL A 110 -6.92 5.76 -11.13
C VAL A 110 -7.90 6.60 -10.33
N SER A 111 -9.03 6.98 -10.95
CA SER A 111 -10.07 7.78 -10.28
C SER A 111 -10.66 7.02 -9.09
N ARG A 112 -10.98 5.74 -9.27
CA ARG A 112 -11.49 4.87 -8.19
C ARG A 112 -10.47 4.69 -7.07
N HIS A 113 -9.19 4.52 -7.40
CA HIS A 113 -8.10 4.39 -6.43
C HIS A 113 -7.96 5.65 -5.58
N LEU A 114 -8.01 6.83 -6.21
CA LEU A 114 -7.98 8.11 -5.51
C LEU A 114 -9.18 8.25 -4.57
N LEU A 115 -10.39 7.90 -5.04
CA LEU A 115 -11.60 7.92 -4.20
C LEU A 115 -11.48 6.99 -2.98
N ILE A 116 -10.85 5.81 -3.12
CA ILE A 116 -10.56 4.93 -1.98
C ILE A 116 -9.63 5.64 -1.00
N GLY A 117 -8.58 6.31 -1.48
CA GLY A 117 -7.68 7.09 -0.64
C GLY A 117 -8.41 8.18 0.14
N ILE A 118 -9.24 8.98 -0.53
CA ILE A 118 -10.06 10.03 0.10
C ILE A 118 -10.99 9.42 1.15
N ARG A 119 -11.70 8.35 0.80
CA ARG A 119 -12.63 7.67 1.71
C ARG A 119 -11.93 7.10 2.94
N ALA A 120 -10.72 6.57 2.79
CA ALA A 120 -9.91 6.13 3.93
C ALA A 120 -9.53 7.31 4.84
N MET A 121 -9.18 8.46 4.27
CA MET A 121 -8.89 9.67 5.04
C MET A 121 -10.11 10.18 5.80
N GLU A 122 -11.30 10.15 5.20
CA GLU A 122 -12.56 10.46 5.89
C GLU A 122 -12.77 9.56 7.10
N PHE A 123 -12.61 8.24 6.93
CA PHE A 123 -12.72 7.30 8.05
C PHE A 123 -11.70 7.54 9.15
N LEU A 124 -10.46 7.91 8.81
CA LEU A 124 -9.43 8.23 9.80
C LEU A 124 -9.72 9.56 10.50
N CYS A 125 -10.26 10.55 9.78
CA CYS A 125 -10.64 11.84 10.33
C CYS A 125 -11.80 11.74 11.34
N GLU A 126 -12.71 10.78 11.14
CA GLU A 126 -13.82 10.51 12.07
C GLU A 126 -13.36 9.72 13.33
N MET A 127 -12.14 9.19 13.37
CA MET A 127 -11.63 8.47 14.54
C MET A 127 -11.21 9.44 15.66
N PRO A 128 -11.46 9.10 16.93
CA PRO A 128 -10.83 9.79 18.05
C PRO A 128 -9.31 9.76 17.91
N LEU A 129 -8.64 10.86 18.28
CA LEU A 129 -7.20 11.01 18.12
C LEU A 129 -6.43 9.89 18.84
N GLU A 130 -6.87 9.49 20.02
CA GLU A 130 -6.26 8.43 20.84
C GLU A 130 -6.37 7.05 20.17
N ARG A 131 -7.37 6.88 19.30
CA ARG A 131 -7.52 5.67 18.49
C ARG A 131 -6.57 5.71 17.30
N LEU A 132 -6.53 6.82 16.57
CA LEU A 132 -5.65 6.99 15.40
C LEU A 132 -4.15 6.94 15.80
N GLN A 133 -3.77 7.62 16.88
CA GLN A 133 -2.42 7.66 17.42
C GLN A 133 -2.24 6.62 18.53
N SER A 134 -2.10 5.37 18.11
CA SER A 134 -1.80 4.28 19.03
C SER A 134 -0.35 4.31 19.55
N ARG A 135 -0.08 3.56 20.63
CA ARG A 135 1.27 3.43 21.21
C ARG A 135 2.29 2.68 20.34
N LYS A 136 1.90 2.17 19.16
CA LYS A 136 2.75 1.34 18.27
C LYS A 136 3.99 2.07 17.76
N LEU A 137 3.99 3.40 17.75
CA LEU A 137 5.10 4.23 17.26
C LEU A 137 5.94 4.87 18.38
N ARG A 138 5.55 4.68 19.66
CA ARG A 138 6.26 5.28 20.79
C ARG A 138 7.58 4.57 21.05
N SER A 139 8.59 5.35 21.34
CA SER A 139 9.90 4.94 21.83
C SER A 139 9.97 5.01 23.36
N PHE A 140 11.06 4.47 23.93
CA PHE A 140 11.32 4.56 25.37
C PHE A 140 11.51 6.00 25.85
N ASN A 141 12.10 6.87 25.02
CA ASN A 141 12.38 8.27 25.34
C ASN A 141 11.47 9.22 24.54
N GLU A 142 10.15 8.95 24.55
CA GLU A 142 9.18 9.74 23.80
C GLU A 142 8.99 11.15 24.41
N THR A 143 8.83 12.16 23.56
CA THR A 143 8.48 13.51 23.99
C THR A 143 7.03 13.57 24.50
N ALA A 144 6.73 14.56 25.34
CA ALA A 144 5.36 14.81 25.82
C ALA A 144 4.45 15.43 24.75
N PHE A 145 5.03 15.98 23.68
CA PHE A 145 4.32 16.59 22.55
C PHE A 145 4.12 15.57 21.42
N LEU A 146 2.97 15.68 20.77
CA LEU A 146 2.57 14.97 19.56
C LEU A 146 2.88 15.79 18.30
#